data_AF-A0A2P2FQA3-F1
#
_entry.id   AF-A0A2P2FQA3-F1
#
_cell.length_a   1.000
_cell.length_b   1.000
_cell.length_c   1.000
_cell.angle_alpha   90.00
_cell.angle_beta   90.00
_cell.angle_gamma   90.00
#
_symmetry.space_group_name_H-M   'P 1'
#
loop_
_entity.id
_entity.type
_entity.pdbx_description
1 polymer ?
#
loop_
_entity_poly.entity_id
_entity_poly.type
_entity_poly.pdbx_seq_one_letter_code
_entity_poly.pdbx_strand_id
1 'polypeptide(L)'
;MEKWAEQVGRIRVIGTGVMGRGIVQLAVTAGLEVELADARPDAVGEAIEQVGAMLGKLASKGKITEEAAEAARGRLIAAEGPLAPADDVDLVIEAVREDLEIKRTLFAELERVCGPDTVFATNTSSLSVTEIGAALTDPGRLLGLHFFNPVPLMRLVEVVPGARTAAWLPPAVTELVRGWGHEPVLARDAPGFLVNHAGRGLGTEALQILAEGIASPAEVDRVARDVLGLKLGPFELLDLTGLDVSHAVLESIWSGFHGEPRLRPSWLTRPRVAAGLFGRKSGEGFYSYVDGQQQVEPEPAAPEAPATPVWVDDERLGTLLSSAGIQVVHSAYPDTVLIVSPVGSSTVDAARAAGLPAERVVGVDPLGGYRKRLTLSVHPALDPAAGRTAWGALAATGLPVSVVRDGPAPIAQRLLASIVNTACFIAGQRLATPEDIDTAVRLGLGYPRGPLTWGDEAGADLVLRVLRGLVASTGDQRYRPSAWLTERVALGLPLTSTGTTPADLLR
;
A
#
# COMPACT_ATOMS: atom_id res chain seq x y z
N MET A 1 -25.27 -19.05 -17.25
CA MET A 1 -24.93 -18.22 -16.08
C MET A 1 -24.45 -16.81 -16.42
N GLU A 2 -24.54 -16.34 -17.68
CA GLU A 2 -24.14 -14.96 -18.10
C GLU A 2 -24.95 -13.81 -17.47
N LYS A 3 -25.85 -14.10 -16.54
CA LYS A 3 -26.70 -13.13 -15.82
C LYS A 3 -26.79 -13.42 -14.32
N TRP A 4 -25.87 -14.22 -13.77
CA TRP A 4 -25.92 -14.57 -12.35
C TRP A 4 -25.94 -13.31 -11.47
N ALA A 5 -25.12 -12.30 -11.79
CA ALA A 5 -25.09 -11.03 -11.07
C ALA A 5 -26.44 -10.30 -11.03
N GLU A 6 -27.24 -10.36 -12.10
CA GLU A 6 -28.58 -9.76 -12.17
C GLU A 6 -29.63 -10.54 -11.35
N GLN A 7 -29.33 -11.80 -11.04
CA GLN A 7 -30.26 -12.72 -10.38
C GLN A 7 -30.04 -12.82 -8.87
N VAL A 8 -28.86 -12.42 -8.37
CA VAL A 8 -28.57 -12.39 -6.93
C VAL A 8 -29.55 -11.45 -6.23
N GLY A 9 -30.42 -12.02 -5.40
CA GLY A 9 -31.43 -11.29 -4.63
C GLY A 9 -31.29 -11.49 -3.12
N ARG A 10 -30.83 -12.67 -2.68
CA ARG A 10 -30.68 -13.03 -1.27
C ARG A 10 -29.26 -13.49 -0.97
N ILE A 11 -28.62 -12.85 0.00
CA ILE A 11 -27.27 -13.22 0.45
C ILE A 11 -27.25 -13.53 1.94
N ARG A 12 -26.29 -14.37 2.38
CA ARG A 12 -26.00 -14.60 3.79
C ARG A 12 -24.61 -14.09 4.14
N VAL A 13 -24.50 -13.28 5.18
CA VAL A 13 -23.23 -12.81 5.72
C VAL A 13 -22.98 -13.48 7.07
N ILE A 14 -21.84 -14.14 7.21
CA ILE A 14 -21.48 -14.87 8.42
C ILE A 14 -20.37 -14.11 9.15
N GLY A 15 -20.69 -13.62 10.34
CA GLY A 15 -19.80 -12.83 11.17
C GLY A 15 -20.37 -11.44 11.45
N THR A 16 -20.54 -11.13 12.73
CA THR A 16 -21.12 -9.86 13.21
C THR A 16 -20.07 -8.78 13.52
N GLY A 17 -18.80 -9.03 13.17
CA GLY A 17 -17.69 -8.10 13.38
C GLY A 17 -17.77 -6.82 12.51
N VAL A 18 -16.76 -5.96 12.62
CA VAL A 18 -16.69 -4.67 11.89
C VAL A 18 -16.82 -4.88 10.37
N MET A 19 -16.12 -5.87 9.81
CA MET A 19 -16.18 -6.19 8.38
C MET A 19 -17.55 -6.70 7.98
N GLY A 20 -18.09 -7.70 8.70
CA GLY A 20 -19.41 -8.26 8.40
C GLY A 20 -20.52 -7.21 8.42
N ARG A 21 -20.56 -6.34 9.43
CA ARG A 21 -21.53 -5.23 9.48
C ARG A 21 -21.36 -4.26 8.30
N GLY A 22 -20.13 -3.97 7.90
CA GLY A 22 -19.85 -3.12 6.74
C GLY A 22 -20.33 -3.73 5.41
N ILE A 23 -20.13 -5.04 5.24
CA ILE A 23 -20.61 -5.81 4.07
C ILE A 23 -22.14 -5.85 4.05
N VAL A 24 -22.77 -6.13 5.19
CA VAL A 24 -24.24 -6.11 5.33
C VAL A 24 -24.79 -4.75 4.95
N GLN A 25 -24.25 -3.67 5.54
CA GLN A 25 -24.67 -2.29 5.26
C GLN A 25 -24.59 -1.96 3.76
N LEU A 26 -23.53 -2.41 3.08
CA LEU A 26 -23.35 -2.24 1.65
C LEU A 26 -24.44 -2.98 0.86
N ALA A 27 -24.61 -4.28 1.13
CA ALA A 27 -25.54 -5.14 0.40
C ALA A 27 -27.01 -4.71 0.54
N VAL A 28 -27.47 -4.38 1.76
CA VAL A 28 -28.86 -3.91 1.95
C VAL A 28 -29.14 -2.58 1.27
N THR A 29 -28.12 -1.72 1.17
CA THR A 29 -28.20 -0.44 0.45
C THR A 29 -28.21 -0.65 -1.07
N ALA A 30 -27.55 -1.70 -1.55
CA ALA A 30 -27.59 -2.13 -2.96
C ALA A 30 -28.91 -2.81 -3.35
N GLY A 31 -29.82 -3.04 -2.39
CA GLY A 31 -31.15 -3.58 -2.64
C GLY A 31 -31.31 -5.08 -2.38
N LEU A 32 -30.29 -5.74 -1.83
CA LEU A 32 -30.30 -7.17 -1.54
C LEU A 32 -30.96 -7.48 -0.20
N GLU A 33 -31.66 -8.62 -0.12
CA GLU A 33 -32.03 -9.23 1.15
C GLU A 33 -30.79 -9.87 1.78
N VAL A 34 -30.52 -9.57 3.05
CA VAL A 34 -29.32 -10.00 3.74
C VAL A 34 -29.67 -10.73 5.02
N GLU A 35 -29.32 -12.00 5.07
CA GLU A 35 -29.33 -12.79 6.29
C GLU A 35 -28.01 -12.60 7.03
N LEU A 36 -28.07 -12.07 8.25
CA LEU A 36 -26.92 -11.95 9.12
C LEU A 36 -26.90 -13.12 10.11
N ALA A 37 -25.78 -13.83 10.16
CA ALA A 37 -25.59 -14.96 11.04
C ALA A 37 -24.28 -14.87 11.85
N ASP A 38 -24.30 -15.40 13.06
CA ASP A 38 -23.13 -15.58 13.92
C ASP A 38 -23.33 -16.80 14.81
N ALA A 39 -22.25 -17.40 15.31
CA ALA A 39 -22.35 -18.48 16.29
C ALA A 39 -22.97 -18.01 17.63
N ARG A 40 -23.00 -16.68 17.87
CA ARG A 40 -23.64 -16.06 19.05
C ARG A 40 -24.92 -15.33 18.63
N PRO A 41 -26.12 -15.86 18.92
CA PRO A 41 -27.38 -15.23 18.56
C PRO A 41 -27.53 -13.79 19.06
N ASP A 42 -27.10 -13.51 20.31
CA ASP A 42 -27.17 -12.16 20.89
C ASP A 42 -26.38 -11.13 20.07
N ALA A 43 -25.24 -11.54 19.49
CA ALA A 43 -24.41 -10.67 18.67
C ALA A 43 -25.07 -10.29 17.33
N VAL A 44 -25.99 -11.12 16.83
CA VAL A 44 -26.75 -10.84 15.61
C VAL A 44 -27.70 -9.68 15.84
N GLY A 45 -28.46 -9.71 16.94
CA GLY A 45 -29.37 -8.63 17.32
C GLY A 45 -28.64 -7.29 17.47
N GLU A 46 -27.55 -7.28 18.23
CA GLU A 46 -26.70 -6.09 18.40
C GLU A 46 -26.16 -5.55 17.06
N ALA A 47 -25.73 -6.44 16.16
CA ALA A 47 -25.20 -6.06 14.86
C ALA A 47 -26.29 -5.47 13.94
N ILE A 48 -27.50 -5.99 13.99
CA ILE A 48 -28.66 -5.46 13.26
C ILE A 48 -28.98 -4.03 13.71
N GLU A 49 -29.04 -3.80 15.02
CA GLU A 49 -29.25 -2.46 15.58
C GLU A 49 -28.14 -1.49 15.13
N GLN A 50 -26.88 -1.93 15.18
CA GLN A 50 -25.73 -1.14 14.75
C GLN A 50 -25.80 -0.79 13.26
N VAL A 51 -26.14 -1.74 12.39
CA VAL A 51 -26.32 -1.48 10.96
C VAL A 51 -27.49 -0.53 10.73
N GLY A 52 -28.61 -0.72 11.42
CA GLY A 52 -29.76 0.19 11.39
C GLY A 52 -29.39 1.63 11.76
N ALA A 53 -28.56 1.80 12.79
CA ALA A 53 -28.03 3.10 13.19
C ALA A 53 -27.06 3.69 12.15
N MET A 54 -26.22 2.87 11.51
CA MET A 54 -25.36 3.31 10.40
C MET A 54 -26.20 3.85 9.23
N LEU A 55 -27.27 3.16 8.86
CA LEU A 55 -28.21 3.60 7.82
C LEU A 55 -28.90 4.92 8.19
N GLY A 56 -29.41 5.06 9.42
CA GLY A 56 -29.98 6.33 9.89
C GLY A 56 -28.97 7.48 9.91
N LYS A 57 -27.69 7.19 10.18
CA LYS A 57 -26.61 8.17 10.08
C LYS A 57 -26.33 8.60 8.65
N LEU A 58 -26.51 7.71 7.66
CA LEU A 58 -26.41 8.08 6.24
C LEU A 58 -27.58 8.97 5.82
N ALA A 59 -28.80 8.65 6.27
CA ALA A 59 -30.00 9.44 5.98
C ALA A 59 -29.91 10.86 6.58
N SER A 60 -29.54 10.98 7.86
CA SER A 60 -29.36 12.29 8.52
C SER A 60 -28.25 13.15 7.90
N LYS A 61 -27.28 12.54 7.20
CA LYS A 61 -26.24 13.24 6.42
C LYS A 61 -26.65 13.51 4.96
N GLY A 62 -27.87 13.18 4.56
CA GLY A 62 -28.37 13.33 3.20
C GLY A 62 -27.65 12.48 2.16
N LYS A 63 -27.00 11.37 2.58
CA LYS A 63 -26.33 10.44 1.67
C LYS A 63 -27.29 9.45 1.02
N ILE A 64 -28.40 9.16 1.69
CA ILE A 64 -29.56 8.40 1.22
C ILE A 64 -30.83 9.09 1.74
N THR A 65 -32.00 8.77 1.19
CA THR A 65 -33.28 9.26 1.75
C THR A 65 -33.71 8.42 2.96
N GLU A 66 -34.64 8.93 3.77
CA GLU A 66 -35.15 8.16 4.91
C GLU A 66 -35.93 6.92 4.45
N GLU A 67 -36.68 7.03 3.34
CA GLU A 67 -37.40 5.91 2.74
C GLU A 67 -36.43 4.82 2.25
N ALA A 68 -35.29 5.22 1.69
CA ALA A 68 -34.24 4.29 1.28
C ALA A 68 -33.58 3.61 2.49
N ALA A 69 -33.40 4.34 3.59
CA ALA A 69 -32.85 3.79 4.83
C ALA A 69 -33.81 2.78 5.48
N GLU A 70 -35.11 3.08 5.53
CA GLU A 70 -36.13 2.13 6.01
C GLU A 70 -36.25 0.90 5.12
N ALA A 71 -36.23 1.09 3.79
CA ALA A 71 -36.23 -0.04 2.86
C ALA A 71 -34.99 -0.94 3.06
N ALA A 72 -33.80 -0.35 3.29
CA ALA A 72 -32.59 -1.09 3.59
C ALA A 72 -32.67 -1.83 4.93
N ARG A 73 -33.25 -1.22 5.98
CA ARG A 73 -33.51 -1.90 7.26
C ARG A 73 -34.44 -3.09 7.09
N GLY A 74 -35.50 -2.95 6.28
CA GLY A 74 -36.47 -4.02 6.01
C GLY A 74 -35.89 -5.23 5.28
N ARG A 75 -34.73 -5.08 4.63
CA ARG A 75 -34.01 -6.18 3.95
C ARG A 75 -33.07 -6.97 4.86
N LEU A 76 -32.87 -6.52 6.10
CA LEU A 76 -31.96 -7.16 7.05
C LEU A 76 -32.69 -8.20 7.89
N ILE A 77 -32.27 -9.45 7.76
CA ILE A 77 -32.91 -10.61 8.38
C ILE A 77 -31.93 -11.24 9.38
N ALA A 78 -32.39 -11.49 10.61
CA ALA A 78 -31.63 -12.28 11.58
C ALA A 78 -31.77 -13.77 11.24
N ALA A 79 -30.67 -14.43 10.88
CA ALA A 79 -30.67 -15.89 10.74
C ALA A 79 -30.66 -16.56 12.11
N GLU A 80 -31.30 -17.73 12.24
CA GLU A 80 -31.28 -18.53 13.48
C GLU A 80 -29.85 -18.97 13.86
N GLY A 81 -28.97 -19.10 12.86
CA GLY A 81 -27.55 -19.37 13.02
C GLY A 81 -26.85 -19.53 11.67
N PRO A 82 -25.51 -19.71 11.65
CA PRO A 82 -24.74 -19.81 10.42
C PRO A 82 -25.18 -20.98 9.53
N LEU A 83 -25.60 -22.07 10.15
CA LEU A 83 -25.98 -23.33 9.50
C LEU A 83 -27.51 -23.54 9.43
N ALA A 84 -28.30 -22.49 9.63
CA ALA A 84 -29.74 -22.56 9.36
C ALA A 84 -29.98 -22.93 7.88
N PRO A 85 -31.09 -23.59 7.52
CA PRO A 85 -31.42 -23.88 6.12
C PRO A 85 -31.29 -22.63 5.23
N ALA A 86 -30.73 -22.80 4.03
CA ALA A 86 -30.32 -21.70 3.15
C ALA A 86 -30.50 -22.03 1.67
N ASP A 87 -31.52 -22.83 1.35
CA ASP A 87 -31.75 -23.35 -0.02
C ASP A 87 -31.97 -22.25 -1.06
N ASP A 88 -32.43 -21.07 -0.63
CA ASP A 88 -32.72 -19.90 -1.48
C ASP A 88 -31.68 -18.77 -1.37
N VAL A 89 -30.53 -19.03 -0.74
CA VAL A 89 -29.42 -18.08 -0.67
C VAL A 89 -28.54 -18.20 -1.91
N ASP A 90 -28.39 -17.11 -2.66
CA ASP A 90 -27.60 -17.06 -3.90
C ASP A 90 -26.09 -16.97 -3.61
N LEU A 91 -25.71 -16.26 -2.55
CA LEU A 91 -24.33 -15.96 -2.17
C LEU A 91 -24.15 -15.97 -0.66
N VAL A 92 -23.13 -16.68 -0.16
CA VAL A 92 -22.66 -16.58 1.23
C VAL A 92 -21.33 -15.82 1.27
N ILE A 93 -21.22 -14.81 2.13
CA ILE A 93 -19.97 -14.09 2.41
C ILE A 93 -19.54 -14.36 3.85
N GLU A 94 -18.40 -15.02 4.00
CA GLU A 94 -17.79 -15.34 5.29
C GLU A 94 -16.84 -14.22 5.74
N ALA A 95 -17.04 -13.71 6.96
CA ALA A 95 -16.21 -12.68 7.62
C ALA A 95 -16.01 -12.99 9.12
N VAL A 96 -15.67 -14.23 9.44
CA VAL A 96 -15.36 -14.74 10.78
C VAL A 96 -13.85 -14.66 11.09
N ARG A 97 -13.43 -15.29 12.19
CA ARG A 97 -12.04 -15.30 12.66
C ARG A 97 -11.08 -15.78 11.57
N GLU A 98 -9.92 -15.13 11.47
CA GLU A 98 -8.87 -15.44 10.50
C GLU A 98 -8.09 -16.71 10.90
N ASP A 99 -8.74 -17.86 10.73
CA ASP A 99 -8.26 -19.18 11.11
C ASP A 99 -8.67 -20.19 10.03
N LEU A 100 -7.69 -20.88 9.44
CA LEU A 100 -7.90 -21.77 8.29
C LEU A 100 -8.86 -22.92 8.62
N GLU A 101 -8.68 -23.58 9.76
CA GLU A 101 -9.48 -24.75 10.12
C GLU A 101 -10.92 -24.39 10.47
N ILE A 102 -11.12 -23.22 11.10
CA ILE A 102 -12.48 -22.69 11.32
C ILE A 102 -13.17 -22.44 9.98
N LYS A 103 -12.52 -21.75 9.04
CA LYS A 103 -13.13 -21.44 7.74
C LYS A 103 -13.42 -22.70 6.94
N ARG A 104 -12.49 -23.67 6.92
CA ARG A 104 -12.70 -24.97 6.25
C ARG A 104 -13.90 -25.72 6.80
N THR A 105 -14.00 -25.82 8.13
CA THR A 105 -15.14 -26.47 8.80
C THR A 105 -16.44 -25.76 8.46
N LEU A 106 -16.44 -24.42 8.53
CA LEU A 106 -17.63 -23.62 8.24
C LEU A 106 -18.11 -23.82 6.80
N PHE A 107 -17.23 -23.74 5.79
CA PHE A 107 -17.63 -23.93 4.40
C PHE A 107 -18.10 -25.35 4.09
N ALA A 108 -17.48 -26.38 4.69
CA ALA A 108 -17.94 -27.76 4.54
C ALA A 108 -19.36 -27.97 5.09
N GLU A 109 -19.69 -27.34 6.22
CA GLU A 109 -21.04 -27.41 6.79
C GLU A 109 -22.05 -26.55 6.01
N LEU A 110 -21.65 -25.37 5.52
CA LEU A 110 -22.50 -24.52 4.68
C LEU A 110 -22.91 -25.22 3.38
N GLU A 111 -22.00 -25.98 2.77
CA GLU A 111 -22.29 -26.78 1.59
C GLU A 111 -23.43 -27.79 1.79
N ARG A 112 -23.68 -28.24 3.02
CA ARG A 112 -24.75 -29.20 3.33
C ARG A 112 -26.12 -28.55 3.48
N VAL A 113 -26.17 -27.25 3.81
CA VAL A 113 -27.40 -26.52 4.14
C VAL A 113 -27.80 -25.48 3.08
N CYS A 114 -26.89 -25.16 2.16
CA CYS A 114 -27.14 -24.28 1.02
C CYS A 114 -27.49 -25.10 -0.24
N GLY A 115 -28.18 -24.46 -1.18
CA GLY A 115 -28.48 -25.06 -2.48
C GLY A 115 -27.22 -25.41 -3.29
N PRO A 116 -27.34 -26.28 -4.30
CA PRO A 116 -26.21 -26.67 -5.16
C PRO A 116 -25.64 -25.48 -5.95
N ASP A 117 -26.48 -24.51 -6.28
CA ASP A 117 -26.11 -23.33 -7.08
C ASP A 117 -25.63 -22.12 -6.24
N THR A 118 -25.64 -22.24 -4.90
CA THR A 118 -25.15 -21.18 -4.01
C THR A 118 -23.65 -20.95 -4.19
N VAL A 119 -23.26 -19.68 -4.37
CA VAL A 119 -21.87 -19.26 -4.43
C VAL A 119 -21.34 -18.99 -3.02
N PHE A 120 -20.08 -19.34 -2.80
CA PHE A 120 -19.36 -19.09 -1.57
C PHE A 120 -18.26 -18.05 -1.78
N ALA A 121 -18.16 -17.11 -0.85
CA ALA A 121 -17.14 -16.10 -0.81
C ALA A 121 -16.54 -15.96 0.59
N THR A 122 -15.22 -15.79 0.69
CA THR A 122 -14.53 -15.48 1.96
C THR A 122 -13.91 -14.08 1.90
N ASN A 123 -14.10 -13.29 2.95
CA ASN A 123 -13.45 -12.00 3.16
C ASN A 123 -12.08 -12.14 3.87
N THR A 124 -11.45 -13.31 3.82
CA THR A 124 -10.07 -13.47 4.33
C THR A 124 -9.14 -12.41 3.72
N SER A 125 -8.13 -11.98 4.47
CA SER A 125 -7.15 -10.98 4.03
C SER A 125 -5.81 -11.59 3.61
N SER A 126 -5.55 -12.84 4.00
CA SER A 126 -4.25 -13.48 3.74
C SER A 126 -4.26 -15.01 3.63
N LEU A 127 -5.35 -15.70 3.96
CA LEU A 127 -5.42 -17.16 3.85
C LEU A 127 -5.68 -17.57 2.40
N SER A 128 -5.16 -18.72 1.99
CA SER A 128 -5.38 -19.21 0.63
C SER A 128 -6.84 -19.62 0.45
N VAL A 129 -7.47 -19.05 -0.59
CA VAL A 129 -8.82 -19.43 -1.02
C VAL A 129 -8.86 -20.90 -1.43
N THR A 130 -7.79 -21.38 -2.07
CA THR A 130 -7.62 -22.78 -2.46
C THR A 130 -7.58 -23.71 -1.25
N GLU A 131 -6.85 -23.36 -0.19
CA GLU A 131 -6.78 -24.17 1.03
C GLU A 131 -8.10 -24.19 1.78
N ILE A 132 -8.83 -23.07 1.80
CA ILE A 132 -10.19 -23.00 2.36
C ILE A 132 -11.13 -23.91 1.57
N GLY A 133 -11.10 -23.82 0.24
CA GLY A 133 -11.95 -24.62 -0.65
C GLY A 133 -11.65 -26.12 -0.64
N ALA A 134 -10.50 -26.55 -0.14
CA ALA A 134 -10.12 -27.96 -0.09
C ALA A 134 -11.04 -28.81 0.81
N ALA A 135 -11.87 -28.19 1.64
CA ALA A 135 -12.88 -28.88 2.46
C ALA A 135 -14.23 -29.07 1.76
N LEU A 136 -14.43 -28.44 0.59
CA LEU A 136 -15.67 -28.53 -0.20
C LEU A 136 -15.65 -29.72 -1.15
N THR A 137 -16.82 -30.31 -1.36
CA THR A 137 -17.11 -31.30 -2.40
C THR A 137 -17.14 -30.62 -3.77
N ASP A 138 -17.78 -29.44 -3.87
CA ASP A 138 -17.70 -28.58 -5.05
C ASP A 138 -16.95 -27.27 -4.75
N PRO A 139 -15.61 -27.27 -4.85
CA PRO A 139 -14.82 -26.05 -4.68
C PRO A 139 -14.97 -25.07 -5.87
N GLY A 140 -15.66 -25.45 -6.94
CA GLY A 140 -15.89 -24.62 -8.12
C GLY A 140 -16.68 -23.35 -7.83
N ARG A 141 -17.49 -23.36 -6.77
CA ARG A 141 -18.35 -22.23 -6.37
C ARG A 141 -17.77 -21.34 -5.26
N LEU A 142 -16.52 -21.56 -4.84
CA LEU A 142 -15.84 -20.72 -3.85
C LEU A 142 -14.88 -19.73 -4.51
N LEU A 143 -14.83 -18.49 -4.02
CA LEU A 143 -13.77 -17.52 -4.27
C LEU A 143 -13.46 -16.65 -3.04
N GLY A 144 -12.39 -15.87 -3.09
CA GLY A 144 -12.16 -14.77 -2.16
C GLY A 144 -12.82 -13.48 -2.64
N LEU A 145 -13.52 -12.80 -1.74
CA LEU A 145 -14.15 -11.50 -1.98
C LEU A 145 -13.73 -10.57 -0.84
N HIS A 146 -12.56 -9.96 -0.99
CA HIS A 146 -11.89 -9.24 0.09
C HIS A 146 -12.18 -7.74 0.02
N PHE A 147 -12.96 -7.27 0.99
CA PHE A 147 -13.28 -5.86 1.23
C PHE A 147 -12.26 -5.23 2.18
N PHE A 148 -12.12 -3.90 2.11
CA PHE A 148 -11.19 -3.15 2.94
C PHE A 148 -11.91 -2.31 4.00
N ASN A 149 -11.37 -2.24 5.21
CA ASN A 149 -11.96 -1.47 6.30
C ASN A 149 -11.68 0.05 6.14
N PRO A 150 -12.67 0.94 6.26
CA PRO A 150 -14.12 0.68 6.38
C PRO A 150 -14.80 0.37 5.05
N VAL A 151 -15.56 -0.73 4.99
CA VAL A 151 -16.15 -1.30 3.76
C VAL A 151 -16.99 -0.28 2.96
N PRO A 152 -17.86 0.55 3.56
CA PRO A 152 -18.64 1.51 2.79
C PRO A 152 -17.82 2.69 2.21
N LEU A 153 -16.62 2.94 2.74
CA LEU A 153 -15.76 4.06 2.32
C LEU A 153 -14.66 3.61 1.36
N MET A 154 -14.10 2.41 1.58
CA MET A 154 -13.08 1.83 0.73
C MET A 154 -13.74 1.14 -0.46
N ARG A 155 -13.69 1.78 -1.63
CA ARG A 155 -14.38 1.30 -2.83
C ARG A 155 -13.79 0.03 -3.44
N LEU A 156 -12.56 -0.32 -3.10
CA LEU A 156 -11.88 -1.47 -3.70
C LEU A 156 -12.40 -2.80 -3.12
N VAL A 157 -12.52 -3.82 -3.97
CA VAL A 157 -12.72 -5.21 -3.56
C VAL A 157 -11.81 -6.11 -4.39
N GLU A 158 -11.06 -7.00 -3.74
CA GLU A 158 -10.27 -8.01 -4.45
C GLU A 158 -11.13 -9.26 -4.71
N VAL A 159 -11.25 -9.63 -5.98
CA VAL A 159 -11.85 -10.90 -6.41
C VAL A 159 -10.72 -11.91 -6.60
N VAL A 160 -10.74 -12.99 -5.83
CA VAL A 160 -9.61 -13.92 -5.71
C VAL A 160 -10.06 -15.35 -6.05
N PRO A 161 -9.97 -15.80 -7.31
CA PRO A 161 -10.24 -17.20 -7.64
C PRO A 161 -9.17 -18.12 -7.01
N GLY A 162 -9.64 -19.16 -6.32
CA GLY A 162 -8.83 -20.31 -5.95
C GLY A 162 -8.56 -21.22 -7.15
N ALA A 163 -7.71 -22.23 -6.97
CA ALA A 163 -7.25 -23.10 -8.07
C ALA A 163 -8.36 -23.91 -8.75
N ARG A 164 -9.50 -24.11 -8.08
CA ARG A 164 -10.66 -24.85 -8.59
C ARG A 164 -11.87 -23.97 -8.90
N THR A 165 -11.82 -22.68 -8.58
CA THR A 165 -12.92 -21.74 -8.84
C THR A 165 -13.32 -21.80 -10.31
N ALA A 166 -14.62 -21.92 -10.57
CA ALA A 166 -15.15 -22.04 -11.91
C ALA A 166 -14.88 -20.76 -12.72
N ALA A 167 -14.48 -20.91 -13.99
CA ALA A 167 -14.03 -19.78 -14.82
C ALA A 167 -15.11 -18.70 -15.06
N TRP A 168 -16.39 -19.06 -14.96
CA TRP A 168 -17.50 -18.12 -15.10
C TRP A 168 -17.69 -17.21 -13.88
N LEU A 169 -17.18 -17.62 -12.71
CA LEU A 169 -17.53 -17.00 -11.45
C LEU A 169 -16.81 -15.66 -11.20
N PRO A 170 -15.48 -15.51 -11.41
CA PRO A 170 -14.81 -14.21 -11.25
C PRO A 170 -15.41 -13.07 -12.08
N PRO A 171 -15.71 -13.22 -13.39
CA PRO A 171 -16.35 -12.13 -14.14
C PRO A 171 -17.77 -11.83 -13.64
N ALA A 172 -18.54 -12.84 -13.21
CA ALA A 172 -19.89 -12.63 -12.66
C ALA A 172 -19.86 -11.88 -11.31
N VAL A 173 -18.94 -12.23 -10.40
CA VAL A 173 -18.78 -11.51 -9.12
C VAL A 173 -18.22 -10.10 -9.33
N THR A 174 -17.35 -9.91 -10.33
CA THR A 174 -16.89 -8.58 -10.73
C THR A 174 -18.06 -7.68 -11.14
N GLU A 175 -19.00 -8.19 -11.92
CA GLU A 175 -20.22 -7.46 -12.28
C GLU A 175 -21.09 -7.15 -11.06
N LEU A 176 -21.29 -8.12 -10.17
CA LEU A 176 -22.04 -7.93 -8.91
C LEU A 176 -21.45 -6.80 -8.05
N VAL A 177 -20.12 -6.83 -7.82
CA VAL A 177 -19.41 -5.81 -7.03
C VAL A 177 -19.55 -4.41 -7.64
N ARG A 178 -19.48 -4.29 -8.98
CA ARG A 178 -19.73 -3.02 -9.67
C ARG A 178 -21.17 -2.55 -9.47
N GLY A 179 -22.13 -3.46 -9.49
CA GLY A 179 -23.53 -3.19 -9.16
C GLY A 179 -23.72 -2.61 -7.75
N TRP A 180 -22.86 -2.97 -6.80
CA TRP A 180 -22.87 -2.44 -5.43
C TRP A 180 -22.18 -1.06 -5.30
N GLY A 181 -21.58 -0.53 -6.38
CA GLY A 181 -20.88 0.75 -6.40
C GLY A 181 -19.38 0.67 -6.07
N HIS A 182 -18.86 -0.54 -5.89
CA HIS A 182 -17.47 -0.84 -5.61
C HIS A 182 -16.68 -1.16 -6.88
N GLU A 183 -15.36 -1.01 -6.81
CA GLU A 183 -14.43 -1.31 -7.90
C GLU A 183 -13.74 -2.65 -7.63
N PRO A 184 -14.07 -3.70 -8.39
CA PRO A 184 -13.40 -4.99 -8.30
C PRO A 184 -12.03 -4.96 -8.99
N VAL A 185 -11.06 -5.65 -8.40
CA VAL A 185 -9.79 -5.99 -9.06
C VAL A 185 -9.57 -7.49 -8.99
N LEU A 186 -9.05 -8.08 -10.07
CA LEU A 186 -8.76 -9.51 -10.10
C LEU A 186 -7.34 -9.78 -9.56
N ALA A 187 -7.25 -10.60 -8.52
CA ALA A 187 -5.97 -11.01 -7.94
C ALA A 187 -5.88 -12.55 -7.88
N ARG A 188 -4.70 -13.11 -8.14
CA ARG A 188 -4.47 -14.54 -7.92
C ARG A 188 -4.48 -14.86 -6.43
N ASP A 189 -4.88 -16.08 -6.11
CA ASP A 189 -4.71 -16.67 -4.78
C ASP A 189 -3.22 -16.84 -4.45
N ALA A 190 -2.63 -15.80 -3.89
CA ALA A 190 -1.24 -15.70 -3.50
C ALA A 190 -1.15 -15.01 -2.12
N PRO A 191 -0.06 -15.22 -1.35
CA PRO A 191 0.08 -14.65 -0.01
C PRO A 191 -0.13 -13.12 0.01
N GLY A 192 -1.16 -12.66 0.71
CA GLY A 192 -1.53 -11.24 0.81
C GLY A 192 -2.16 -10.64 -0.46
N PHE A 193 -2.63 -11.48 -1.38
CA PHE A 193 -3.32 -11.10 -2.62
C PHE A 193 -2.58 -10.00 -3.38
N LEU A 194 -3.22 -8.84 -3.57
CA LEU A 194 -2.67 -7.75 -4.36
C LEU A 194 -2.32 -6.53 -3.49
N VAL A 195 -3.24 -5.98 -2.71
CA VAL A 195 -3.05 -4.74 -1.93
C VAL A 195 -2.04 -4.93 -0.81
N ASN A 196 -2.18 -6.00 0.00
CA ASN A 196 -1.28 -6.23 1.13
C ASN A 196 0.15 -6.52 0.64
N HIS A 197 0.27 -7.24 -0.48
CA HIS A 197 1.53 -7.50 -1.17
C HIS A 197 2.13 -6.19 -1.74
N ALA A 198 1.39 -5.43 -2.53
CA ALA A 198 1.88 -4.18 -3.13
C ALA A 198 2.32 -3.16 -2.06
N GLY A 199 1.60 -3.08 -0.94
CA GLY A 199 1.93 -2.20 0.18
C GLY A 199 3.26 -2.52 0.86
N ARG A 200 3.85 -3.70 0.60
CA ARG A 200 5.18 -4.03 1.12
C ARG A 200 6.26 -3.15 0.51
N GLY A 201 6.07 -2.64 -0.70
CA GLY A 201 7.05 -1.76 -1.37
C GLY A 201 7.36 -0.49 -0.58
N LEU A 202 6.37 0.13 0.07
CA LEU A 202 6.57 1.33 0.88
C LEU A 202 7.04 1.01 2.30
N GLY A 203 6.27 0.16 3.01
CA GLY A 203 6.49 -0.05 4.44
C GLY A 203 7.82 -0.73 4.77
N THR A 204 8.22 -1.75 3.98
CA THR A 204 9.48 -2.47 4.23
C THR A 204 10.70 -1.59 3.96
N GLU A 205 10.63 -0.73 2.93
CA GLU A 205 11.74 0.15 2.59
C GLU A 205 11.88 1.30 3.59
N ALA A 206 10.77 1.89 4.05
CA ALA A 206 10.80 2.88 5.11
C ALA A 206 11.45 2.33 6.40
N LEU A 207 11.07 1.11 6.78
CA LEU A 207 11.67 0.42 7.93
C LEU A 207 13.16 0.09 7.71
N GLN A 208 13.58 -0.14 6.47
CA GLN A 208 14.98 -0.38 6.14
C GLN A 208 15.81 0.91 6.24
N ILE A 209 15.30 2.03 5.73
CA ILE A 209 15.91 3.36 5.85
C ILE A 209 16.11 3.72 7.33
N LEU A 210 15.11 3.44 8.17
CA LEU A 210 15.21 3.62 9.61
C LEU A 210 16.23 2.68 10.26
N ALA A 211 16.24 1.39 9.87
CA ALA A 211 17.18 0.40 10.42
C ALA A 211 18.64 0.70 10.09
N GLU A 212 18.90 1.35 8.95
CA GLU A 212 20.24 1.82 8.55
C GLU A 212 20.65 3.14 9.25
N GLY A 213 19.73 3.75 10.02
CA GLY A 213 19.97 5.02 10.69
C GLY A 213 20.17 6.17 9.72
N ILE A 214 19.48 6.15 8.57
CA ILE A 214 19.57 7.19 7.55
C ILE A 214 18.72 8.41 7.93
N ALA A 215 17.49 8.16 8.39
CA ALA A 215 16.55 9.19 8.74
C ALA A 215 15.60 8.73 9.85
N SER A 216 15.09 9.69 10.61
CA SER A 216 14.04 9.48 11.60
C SER A 216 12.68 9.19 10.94
N PRO A 217 11.71 8.61 11.68
CA PRO A 217 10.37 8.40 11.18
C PRO A 217 9.73 9.66 10.59
N ALA A 218 9.87 10.80 11.28
CA ALA A 218 9.31 12.08 10.86
C ALA A 218 9.90 12.58 9.53
N GLU A 219 11.20 12.40 9.31
CA GLU A 219 11.86 12.80 8.06
C GLU A 219 11.43 11.94 6.88
N VAL A 220 11.37 10.62 7.06
CA VAL A 220 10.89 9.72 6.01
C VAL A 220 9.44 10.03 5.66
N ASP A 221 8.59 10.26 6.67
CA ASP A 221 7.19 10.60 6.47
C ASP A 221 7.00 11.96 5.76
N ARG A 222 7.78 12.98 6.13
CA ARG A 222 7.81 14.27 5.43
C ARG A 222 8.20 14.12 3.97
N VAL A 223 9.28 13.38 3.67
CA VAL A 223 9.72 13.12 2.29
C VAL A 223 8.66 12.34 1.50
N ALA A 224 8.09 11.30 2.10
CA ALA A 224 7.02 10.51 1.50
C ALA A 224 5.78 11.36 1.14
N ARG A 225 5.39 12.31 2.00
CA ARG A 225 4.26 13.20 1.69
C ARG A 225 4.62 14.29 0.70
N ASP A 226 5.71 15.00 0.93
CA ASP A 226 6.00 16.24 0.20
C ASP A 226 6.61 15.95 -1.19
N VAL A 227 7.45 14.92 -1.32
CA VAL A 227 8.10 14.55 -2.58
C VAL A 227 7.26 13.54 -3.36
N LEU A 228 6.79 12.47 -2.70
CA LEU A 228 6.02 11.42 -3.35
C LEU A 228 4.51 11.69 -3.40
N GLY A 229 4.00 12.70 -2.68
CA GLY A 229 2.58 13.06 -2.71
C GLY A 229 1.66 12.10 -1.97
N LEU A 230 2.20 11.25 -1.08
CA LEU A 230 1.41 10.37 -0.23
C LEU A 230 0.59 11.19 0.79
N LYS A 231 -0.61 10.72 1.14
CA LYS A 231 -1.46 11.40 2.14
C LYS A 231 -0.92 11.25 3.56
N LEU A 232 -0.43 10.05 3.87
CA LEU A 232 0.22 9.70 5.14
C LEU A 232 1.60 9.14 4.82
N GLY A 233 2.56 9.43 5.70
CA GLY A 233 3.86 8.80 5.63
C GLY A 233 3.79 7.31 6.02
N PRO A 234 4.80 6.51 5.65
CA PRO A 234 4.86 5.09 6.03
C PRO A 234 4.74 4.82 7.53
N PHE A 235 5.36 5.63 8.40
CA PHE A 235 5.33 5.39 9.84
C PHE A 235 4.00 5.83 10.47
N GLU A 236 3.43 6.94 10.01
CA GLU A 236 2.04 7.32 10.30
C GLU A 236 1.05 6.21 9.94
N LEU A 237 1.22 5.59 8.77
CA LEU A 237 0.36 4.52 8.31
C LEU A 237 0.53 3.24 9.17
N LEU A 238 1.75 2.89 9.55
CA LEU A 238 2.03 1.76 10.44
C LEU A 238 1.39 1.96 11.82
N ASP A 239 1.49 3.17 12.38
CA ASP A 239 0.89 3.47 13.69
C ASP A 239 -0.64 3.58 13.63
N LEU A 240 -1.21 4.04 12.51
CA LEU A 240 -2.65 4.07 12.31
C LEU A 240 -3.24 2.66 12.19
N THR A 241 -2.57 1.79 11.43
CA THR A 241 -3.02 0.41 11.19
C THR A 241 -2.86 -0.46 12.43
N GLY A 242 -1.78 -0.25 13.18
CA GLY A 242 -1.35 -1.16 14.24
C GLY A 242 -0.12 -1.94 13.82
N LEU A 243 0.98 -1.81 14.57
CA LEU A 243 2.21 -2.54 14.24
C LEU A 243 2.09 -4.05 14.48
N ASP A 244 1.28 -4.49 15.44
CA ASP A 244 0.96 -5.91 15.66
C ASP A 244 0.28 -6.56 14.46
N VAL A 245 -0.70 -5.86 13.86
CA VAL A 245 -1.38 -6.30 12.64
C VAL A 245 -0.40 -6.27 11.46
N SER A 246 0.28 -5.14 11.28
CA SER A 246 1.21 -4.94 10.15
C SER A 246 2.38 -5.92 10.17
N HIS A 247 2.93 -6.23 11.35
CA HIS A 247 4.03 -7.17 11.50
C HIS A 247 3.60 -8.61 11.20
N ALA A 248 2.42 -9.03 11.68
CA ALA A 248 1.90 -10.37 11.38
C ALA A 248 1.71 -10.57 9.86
N VAL A 249 1.15 -9.56 9.16
CA VAL A 249 0.98 -9.59 7.70
C VAL A 249 2.33 -9.59 6.98
N LEU A 250 3.30 -8.81 7.45
CA LEU A 250 4.68 -8.81 6.91
C LEU A 250 5.31 -10.20 6.95
N GLU A 251 5.26 -10.88 8.10
CA GLU A 251 5.83 -12.22 8.29
C GLU A 251 5.10 -13.28 7.46
N SER A 252 3.76 -13.19 7.41
CA SER A 252 2.93 -14.12 6.62
C SER A 252 3.24 -14.05 5.14
N ILE A 253 3.27 -12.85 4.55
CA ILE A 253 3.56 -12.66 3.12
C ILE A 253 4.99 -13.13 2.81
N TRP A 254 5.97 -12.72 3.61
CA TRP A 254 7.37 -13.09 3.37
C TRP A 254 7.59 -14.60 3.44
N SER A 255 7.00 -15.27 4.43
CA SER A 255 7.05 -16.73 4.57
C SER A 255 6.32 -17.43 3.43
N GLY A 256 5.15 -16.90 3.02
CA GLY A 256 4.36 -17.43 1.91
C GLY A 256 5.07 -17.35 0.55
N PHE A 257 5.94 -16.36 0.35
CA PHE A 257 6.82 -16.27 -0.82
C PHE A 257 8.20 -16.94 -0.58
N HIS A 258 8.28 -17.86 0.37
CA HIS A 258 9.47 -18.66 0.68
C HIS A 258 10.74 -17.83 0.89
N GLY A 259 10.60 -16.70 1.61
CA GLY A 259 11.74 -15.88 1.99
C GLY A 259 12.23 -14.93 0.91
N GLU A 260 11.41 -14.59 -0.10
CA GLU A 260 11.75 -13.63 -1.15
C GLU A 260 12.37 -12.34 -0.57
N PRO A 261 13.66 -12.03 -0.88
CA PRO A 261 14.38 -10.92 -0.27
C PRO A 261 13.71 -9.55 -0.37
N ARG A 262 12.99 -9.26 -1.47
CA ARG A 262 12.30 -7.96 -1.61
C ARG A 262 11.19 -7.74 -0.59
N LEU A 263 10.61 -8.81 -0.05
CA LEU A 263 9.50 -8.76 0.91
C LEU A 263 9.98 -8.90 2.36
N ARG A 264 11.29 -9.05 2.59
CA ARG A 264 11.89 -9.33 3.90
C ARG A 264 11.46 -8.29 4.95
N PRO A 265 10.87 -8.69 6.09
CA PRO A 265 10.55 -7.79 7.20
C PRO A 265 11.80 -7.13 7.81
N SER A 266 11.60 -6.03 8.53
CA SER A 266 12.68 -5.40 9.31
C SER A 266 12.78 -6.01 10.70
N TRP A 267 14.00 -6.15 11.20
CA TRP A 267 14.25 -6.62 12.57
C TRP A 267 13.65 -5.67 13.63
N LEU A 268 13.40 -4.41 13.27
CA LEU A 268 12.85 -3.38 14.17
C LEU A 268 11.43 -3.68 14.66
N THR A 269 10.61 -4.37 13.87
CA THR A 269 9.17 -4.47 14.16
C THR A 269 8.89 -5.44 15.30
N ARG A 270 9.59 -6.58 15.36
CA ARG A 270 9.32 -7.63 16.35
C ARG A 270 9.55 -7.18 17.79
N PRO A 271 10.67 -6.53 18.16
CA PRO A 271 10.86 -6.00 19.51
C PRO A 271 9.83 -4.92 19.87
N ARG A 272 9.43 -4.06 18.93
CA ARG A 272 8.41 -3.02 19.17
C ARG A 272 7.03 -3.62 19.46
N VAL A 273 6.65 -4.66 18.70
CA VAL A 273 5.43 -5.43 18.98
C VAL A 273 5.50 -6.08 20.36
N ALA A 274 6.63 -6.70 20.71
CA ALA A 274 6.82 -7.31 22.03
C ALA A 274 6.72 -6.28 23.18
N ALA A 275 7.09 -5.02 22.91
CA ALA A 275 6.98 -3.91 23.85
C ALA A 275 5.58 -3.27 23.91
N GLY A 276 4.61 -3.74 23.13
CA GLY A 276 3.26 -3.16 23.07
C GLY A 276 3.17 -1.83 22.32
N LEU A 277 4.19 -1.48 21.53
CA LEU A 277 4.25 -0.24 20.74
C LEU A 277 3.47 -0.41 19.43
N PHE A 278 2.14 -0.46 19.53
CA PHE A 278 1.26 -0.73 18.40
C PHE A 278 0.88 0.53 17.62
N GLY A 279 1.20 1.74 18.09
CA GLY A 279 0.81 3.00 17.46
C GLY A 279 -0.38 3.64 18.14
N ARG A 280 -1.27 4.25 17.35
CA ARG A 280 -2.34 5.12 17.85
C ARG A 280 -3.26 4.44 18.86
N LYS A 281 -3.54 3.15 18.67
CA LYS A 281 -4.43 2.37 19.55
C LYS A 281 -3.84 2.05 20.93
N SER A 282 -2.52 2.05 21.06
CA SER A 282 -1.79 1.86 22.33
C SER A 282 -1.29 3.19 22.90
N GLY A 283 -1.54 4.32 22.24
CA GLY A 283 -1.02 5.63 22.62
C GLY A 283 0.45 5.87 22.24
N GLU A 284 1.14 4.85 21.74
CA GLU A 284 2.56 4.94 21.38
C GLU A 284 2.95 3.87 20.35
N GLY A 285 3.72 4.28 19.34
CA GLY A 285 4.28 3.44 18.28
C GLY A 285 5.60 4.03 17.77
N PHE A 286 5.68 4.40 16.49
CA PHE A 286 6.76 5.26 15.99
C PHE A 286 6.64 6.70 16.47
N TYR A 287 5.41 7.13 16.77
CA TYR A 287 5.09 8.40 17.41
C TYR A 287 4.42 8.17 18.77
N SER A 288 4.51 9.18 19.64
CA SER A 288 3.68 9.26 20.85
C SER A 288 2.34 9.93 20.50
N TYR A 289 1.26 9.51 21.15
CA TYR A 289 -0.08 10.04 20.94
C TYR A 289 -0.68 10.53 22.26
N VAL A 290 -0.74 11.86 22.45
CA VAL A 290 -1.35 12.50 23.62
C VAL A 290 -2.77 12.91 23.26
N ASP A 291 -3.76 12.44 24.03
CA ASP A 291 -5.20 12.65 23.74
C ASP A 291 -5.61 12.24 22.31
N GLY A 292 -4.95 11.20 21.78
CA GLY A 292 -5.16 10.72 20.41
C GLY A 292 -4.58 11.61 19.31
N GLN A 293 -3.83 12.65 19.67
CA GLN A 293 -3.09 13.54 18.77
C GLN A 293 -1.63 13.11 18.67
N GLN A 294 -1.16 12.92 17.44
CA GLN A 294 0.22 12.55 17.14
C GLN A 294 1.18 13.68 17.55
N GLN A 295 2.21 13.33 18.31
CA GLN A 295 3.29 14.25 18.67
C GLN A 295 4.41 14.12 17.63
N VAL A 296 4.74 15.22 16.97
CA VAL A 296 5.79 15.28 15.95
C VAL A 296 6.77 16.39 16.32
N GLU A 297 8.04 16.04 16.43
CA GLU A 297 9.11 17.00 16.71
C GLU A 297 9.15 18.10 15.64
N PRO A 298 9.24 19.38 16.04
CA PRO A 298 9.33 20.49 15.09
C PRO A 298 10.59 20.38 14.23
N GLU A 299 10.53 20.90 13.00
CA GLU A 299 11.72 20.97 12.14
C GLU A 299 12.74 21.95 12.74
N PRO A 300 14.04 21.62 12.72
CA PRO A 300 15.06 22.51 13.25
C PRO A 300 15.15 23.78 12.40
N ALA A 301 15.39 24.92 13.04
CA ALA A 301 15.53 26.20 12.35
C ALA A 301 16.74 26.17 11.41
N ALA A 302 16.52 26.50 10.15
CA ALA A 302 17.59 26.55 9.16
C ALA A 302 18.53 27.74 9.41
N PRO A 303 19.82 27.62 9.07
CA PRO A 303 20.75 28.74 9.04
C PRO A 303 20.30 29.84 8.07
N GLU A 304 20.79 31.06 8.29
CA GLU A 304 20.57 32.16 7.35
C GLU A 304 21.19 31.87 5.97
N ALA A 305 20.66 32.54 4.95
CA ALA A 305 21.18 32.44 3.60
C ALA A 305 22.66 32.86 3.57
N PRO A 306 23.56 32.03 2.99
CA PRO A 306 24.98 32.32 3.02
C PRO A 306 25.37 33.37 1.97
N ALA A 307 26.43 34.13 2.26
CA ALA A 307 27.14 34.91 1.24
C ALA A 307 28.13 34.06 0.41
N THR A 308 28.46 32.86 0.90
CA THR A 308 29.36 31.93 0.23
C THR A 308 28.72 31.40 -1.07
N PRO A 309 29.43 31.45 -2.21
CA PRO A 309 28.91 30.90 -3.46
C PRO A 309 28.78 29.37 -3.41
N VAL A 310 27.80 28.85 -4.14
CA VAL A 310 27.50 27.42 -4.23
C VAL A 310 27.76 26.93 -5.66
N TRP A 311 28.38 25.76 -5.78
CA TRP A 311 28.43 25.01 -7.03
C TRP A 311 27.42 23.86 -6.97
N VAL A 312 26.74 23.59 -8.07
CA VAL A 312 25.78 22.49 -8.22
C VAL A 312 26.06 21.70 -9.50
N ASP A 313 25.73 20.41 -9.50
CA ASP A 313 25.79 19.55 -10.70
C ASP A 313 24.47 19.46 -11.49
N ASP A 314 23.34 19.83 -10.88
CA ASP A 314 22.01 19.87 -11.52
C ASP A 314 21.59 21.32 -11.83
N GLU A 315 21.39 21.61 -13.12
CA GLU A 315 21.01 22.93 -13.63
C GLU A 315 19.67 23.44 -13.06
N ARG A 316 18.72 22.52 -12.79
CA ARG A 316 17.41 22.89 -12.22
C ARG A 316 17.57 23.37 -10.79
N LEU A 317 18.42 22.71 -10.01
CA LEU A 317 18.75 23.15 -8.65
C LEU A 317 19.49 24.49 -8.69
N GLY A 318 20.43 24.67 -9.63
CA GLY A 318 21.15 25.93 -9.81
C GLY A 318 20.23 27.09 -10.15
N THR A 319 19.25 26.86 -11.02
CA THR A 319 18.22 27.85 -11.36
C THR A 319 17.36 28.22 -10.15
N LEU A 320 16.96 27.21 -9.36
CA LEU A 320 16.18 27.41 -8.13
C LEU A 320 16.96 28.25 -7.10
N LEU A 321 18.21 27.88 -6.83
CA LEU A 321 19.08 28.59 -5.89
C LEU A 321 19.36 30.04 -6.35
N SER A 322 19.64 30.24 -7.64
CA SER A 322 19.88 31.58 -8.19
C SER A 322 18.64 32.47 -8.05
N SER A 323 17.45 31.91 -8.29
CA SER A 323 16.17 32.63 -8.12
C SER A 323 15.90 33.01 -6.65
N ALA A 324 16.48 32.26 -5.71
CA ALA A 324 16.43 32.54 -4.28
C ALA A 324 17.52 33.53 -3.81
N GLY A 325 18.31 34.10 -4.73
CA GLY A 325 19.38 35.05 -4.40
C GLY A 325 20.70 34.40 -3.98
N ILE A 326 20.84 33.08 -4.10
CA ILE A 326 22.11 32.39 -3.84
C ILE A 326 23.02 32.53 -5.06
N GLN A 327 24.27 32.91 -4.84
CA GLN A 327 25.27 32.98 -5.91
C GLN A 327 25.68 31.57 -6.35
N VAL A 328 25.21 31.14 -7.52
CA VAL A 328 25.61 29.88 -8.14
C VAL A 328 26.79 30.10 -9.08
N VAL A 329 27.85 29.29 -8.94
CA VAL A 329 29.07 29.38 -9.76
C VAL A 329 29.27 28.14 -10.62
N HIS A 330 29.98 28.30 -11.74
CA HIS A 330 30.21 27.22 -12.72
C HIS A 330 31.46 26.37 -12.46
N SER A 331 32.34 26.82 -11.56
CA SER A 331 33.57 26.10 -11.19
C SER A 331 33.65 25.90 -9.69
N ALA A 332 34.10 24.71 -9.27
CA ALA A 332 34.39 24.40 -7.88
C ALA A 332 35.69 25.12 -7.44
N TYR A 333 35.56 26.36 -6.97
CA TYR A 333 36.68 27.13 -6.41
C TYR A 333 37.02 26.66 -4.98
N PRO A 334 38.16 27.04 -4.38
CA PRO A 334 38.59 26.53 -3.07
C PRO A 334 37.61 26.77 -1.92
N ASP A 335 36.81 27.85 -1.98
CA ASP A 335 35.94 28.27 -0.87
C ASP A 335 34.43 28.04 -1.15
N THR A 336 34.09 27.32 -2.22
CA THR A 336 32.69 27.06 -2.58
C THR A 336 32.17 25.80 -1.89
N VAL A 337 30.92 25.86 -1.45
CA VAL A 337 30.16 24.66 -1.07
C VAL A 337 29.71 23.95 -2.32
N LEU A 338 29.82 22.62 -2.33
CA LEU A 338 29.56 21.78 -3.48
C LEU A 338 28.30 20.95 -3.21
N ILE A 339 27.33 21.01 -4.11
CA ILE A 339 26.11 20.23 -4.01
C ILE A 339 26.05 19.28 -5.20
N VAL A 340 25.96 17.99 -4.90
CA VAL A 340 25.74 16.95 -5.91
C VAL A 340 24.32 16.41 -5.82
N SER A 341 23.80 15.90 -6.93
CA SER A 341 22.43 15.41 -7.05
C SER A 341 22.43 13.91 -7.36
N PRO A 342 22.79 13.05 -6.38
CA PRO A 342 23.06 11.65 -6.64
C PRO A 342 21.80 10.89 -7.07
N VAL A 343 21.98 9.97 -8.03
CA VAL A 343 20.93 9.08 -8.54
C VAL A 343 21.36 7.64 -8.36
N GLY A 344 20.70 6.93 -7.44
CA GLY A 344 21.04 5.54 -7.14
C GLY A 344 22.42 5.33 -6.49
N SER A 345 23.05 6.39 -6.00
CA SER A 345 24.35 6.33 -5.33
C SER A 345 24.33 7.16 -4.06
N SER A 346 25.34 7.00 -3.21
CA SER A 346 25.56 7.90 -2.10
C SER A 346 26.13 9.25 -2.55
N THR A 347 26.05 10.25 -1.68
CA THR A 347 26.73 11.54 -1.85
C THR A 347 28.23 11.33 -1.96
N VAL A 348 28.80 10.47 -1.10
CA VAL A 348 30.24 10.16 -1.13
C VAL A 348 30.66 9.54 -2.46
N ASP A 349 29.87 8.62 -3.00
CA ASP A 349 30.21 7.99 -4.28
C ASP A 349 30.10 8.98 -5.45
N ALA A 350 29.07 9.83 -5.44
CA ALA A 350 28.92 10.90 -6.43
C ALA A 350 30.08 11.91 -6.36
N ALA A 351 30.46 12.34 -5.15
CA ALA A 351 31.61 13.22 -4.93
C ALA A 351 32.91 12.62 -5.48
N ARG A 352 33.17 11.33 -5.18
CA ARG A 352 34.35 10.62 -5.66
C ARG A 352 34.37 10.47 -7.17
N ALA A 353 33.24 10.10 -7.78
CA ALA A 353 33.13 9.97 -9.23
C ALA A 353 33.40 11.30 -9.95
N ALA A 354 32.99 12.42 -9.35
CA ALA A 354 33.24 13.76 -9.84
C ALA A 354 34.61 14.35 -9.46
N GLY A 355 35.43 13.64 -8.66
CA GLY A 355 36.72 14.14 -8.19
C GLY A 355 36.63 15.33 -7.23
N LEU A 356 35.52 15.45 -6.49
CA LEU A 356 35.24 16.56 -5.59
C LEU A 356 35.72 16.28 -4.16
N PRO A 357 36.18 17.32 -3.43
CA PRO A 357 36.61 17.20 -2.03
C PRO A 357 35.41 16.95 -1.11
N ALA A 358 35.34 15.75 -0.53
CA ALA A 358 34.21 15.30 0.27
C ALA A 358 33.88 16.27 1.41
N GLU A 359 34.89 16.89 2.04
CA GLU A 359 34.70 17.82 3.14
C GLU A 359 33.86 19.06 2.79
N ARG A 360 33.61 19.34 1.51
CA ARG A 360 32.76 20.44 1.04
C ARG A 360 31.52 19.99 0.27
N VAL A 361 31.27 18.68 0.18
CA VAL A 361 30.21 18.13 -0.68
C VAL A 361 29.02 17.67 0.14
N VAL A 362 27.83 18.09 -0.27
CA VAL A 362 26.55 17.57 0.22
C VAL A 362 25.73 16.99 -0.91
N GLY A 363 24.80 16.09 -0.58
CA GLY A 363 23.88 15.51 -1.54
C GLY A 363 22.51 16.17 -1.46
N VAL A 364 21.85 16.38 -2.60
CA VAL A 364 20.44 16.76 -2.65
C VAL A 364 19.67 15.79 -3.54
N ASP A 365 18.55 15.25 -3.05
CA ASP A 365 17.72 14.32 -3.83
C ASP A 365 17.10 15.03 -5.05
N PRO A 366 17.44 14.65 -6.30
CA PRO A 366 16.82 15.21 -7.50
C PRO A 366 15.37 14.75 -7.74
N LEU A 367 14.89 13.72 -7.06
CA LEU A 367 13.55 13.19 -7.30
C LEU A 367 12.46 14.22 -6.93
N GLY A 368 11.43 14.33 -7.77
CA GLY A 368 10.37 15.34 -7.61
C GLY A 368 10.75 16.73 -8.13
N GLY A 369 11.97 16.91 -8.64
CA GLY A 369 12.40 18.12 -9.36
C GLY A 369 12.44 19.37 -8.49
N TYR A 370 12.77 19.23 -7.20
CA TYR A 370 13.00 20.34 -6.26
C TYR A 370 11.77 21.27 -6.05
N ARG A 371 10.55 20.73 -6.06
CA ARG A 371 9.31 21.55 -6.06
C ARG A 371 8.67 21.81 -4.70
N LYS A 372 8.77 20.86 -3.77
CA LYS A 372 7.99 20.88 -2.51
C LYS A 372 8.83 20.73 -1.25
N ARG A 373 9.85 19.86 -1.29
CA ARG A 373 10.80 19.63 -0.20
C ARG A 373 12.14 19.26 -0.80
N LEU A 374 13.20 19.62 -0.10
CA LEU A 374 14.58 19.21 -0.40
C LEU A 374 15.06 18.23 0.67
N THR A 375 15.90 17.27 0.28
CA THR A 375 16.57 16.35 1.21
C THR A 375 18.06 16.60 1.11
N LEU A 376 18.67 17.06 2.19
CA LEU A 376 20.10 17.32 2.32
C LEU A 376 20.78 16.12 2.97
N SER A 377 21.66 15.43 2.25
CA SER A 377 22.42 14.29 2.74
C SER A 377 23.76 14.71 3.33
N VAL A 378 24.03 14.24 4.55
CA VAL A 378 25.23 14.54 5.34
C VAL A 378 26.06 13.28 5.56
N HIS A 379 27.31 13.29 5.12
CA HIS A 379 28.24 12.17 5.30
C HIS A 379 29.34 12.48 6.34
N PRO A 380 30.01 11.47 6.92
CA PRO A 380 30.97 11.69 8.02
C PRO A 380 32.16 12.61 7.73
N ALA A 381 32.57 12.75 6.46
CA ALA A 381 33.69 13.60 6.08
C ALA A 381 33.32 15.08 5.91
N LEU A 382 32.04 15.45 5.96
CA LEU A 382 31.57 16.81 5.63
C LEU A 382 32.01 17.78 6.73
N ASP A 383 32.64 18.89 6.33
CA ASP A 383 32.90 19.99 7.26
C ASP A 383 31.56 20.59 7.76
N PRO A 384 31.35 20.71 9.08
CA PRO A 384 30.09 21.20 9.62
C PRO A 384 29.73 22.64 9.19
N ALA A 385 30.70 23.50 8.91
CA ALA A 385 30.43 24.85 8.42
C ALA A 385 30.02 24.82 6.95
N ALA A 386 30.65 23.99 6.11
CA ALA A 386 30.19 23.74 4.74
C ALA A 386 28.77 23.17 4.71
N GLY A 387 28.47 22.19 5.56
CA GLY A 387 27.12 21.61 5.68
C GLY A 387 26.06 22.62 6.10
N ARG A 388 26.34 23.46 7.11
CA ARG A 388 25.42 24.54 7.52
C ARG A 388 25.21 25.58 6.42
N THR A 389 26.27 25.91 5.69
CA THR A 389 26.20 26.83 4.54
C THR A 389 25.32 26.26 3.44
N ALA A 390 25.48 24.97 3.10
CA ALA A 390 24.62 24.29 2.14
C ALA A 390 23.15 24.29 2.57
N TRP A 391 22.89 24.01 3.86
CA TRP A 391 21.54 24.02 4.40
C TRP A 391 20.89 25.41 4.31
N GLY A 392 21.61 26.47 4.70
CA GLY A 392 21.13 27.84 4.57
C GLY A 392 20.83 28.22 3.11
N ALA A 393 21.67 27.80 2.17
CA ALA A 393 21.44 28.02 0.75
C ALA A 393 20.16 27.34 0.24
N LEU A 394 19.94 26.08 0.63
CA LEU A 394 18.73 25.33 0.26
C LEU A 394 17.49 25.94 0.92
N ALA A 395 17.57 26.35 2.18
CA ALA A 395 16.47 26.95 2.92
C ALA A 395 16.06 28.33 2.35
N ALA A 396 16.99 29.08 1.77
CA ALA A 396 16.71 30.36 1.11
C ALA A 396 15.69 30.24 -0.03
N THR A 397 15.52 29.04 -0.61
CA THR A 397 14.49 28.77 -1.63
C THR A 397 13.06 28.86 -1.11
N GLY A 398 12.88 28.90 0.22
CA GLY A 398 11.58 28.86 0.88
C GLY A 398 10.97 27.45 0.97
N LEU A 399 11.66 26.43 0.44
CA LEU A 399 11.26 25.03 0.59
C LEU A 399 11.77 24.45 1.91
N PRO A 400 10.99 23.60 2.58
CA PRO A 400 11.47 22.86 3.74
C PRO A 400 12.60 21.89 3.35
N VAL A 401 13.56 21.69 4.26
CA VAL A 401 14.75 20.88 4.04
C VAL A 401 14.85 19.80 5.11
N SER A 402 14.79 18.53 4.71
CA SER A 402 15.11 17.40 5.61
C SER A 402 16.60 17.12 5.58
N VAL A 403 17.28 17.27 6.72
CA VAL A 403 18.72 17.01 6.86
C VAL A 403 18.93 15.60 7.37
N VAL A 404 19.43 14.71 6.52
CA VAL A 404 19.50 13.27 6.80
C VAL A 404 20.92 12.75 6.63
N ARG A 405 21.20 11.57 7.18
CA ARG A 405 22.50 10.92 6.96
C ARG A 405 22.60 10.42 5.52
N ASP A 406 23.80 10.50 4.95
CA ASP A 406 24.09 9.94 3.64
C ASP A 406 23.96 8.41 3.63
N GLY A 407 23.49 7.88 2.50
CA GLY A 407 23.21 6.47 2.28
C GLY A 407 23.27 6.11 0.81
N PRO A 408 23.13 4.82 0.44
CA PRO A 408 23.38 4.34 -0.92
C PRO A 408 22.46 4.90 -1.99
N ALA A 409 21.32 5.49 -1.61
CA ALA A 409 20.52 6.37 -2.44
C ALA A 409 19.67 7.29 -1.53
N PRO A 410 19.27 8.47 -2.01
CA PRO A 410 18.34 9.34 -1.30
C PRO A 410 16.97 8.70 -1.00
N ILE A 411 16.28 9.21 0.02
CA ILE A 411 15.07 8.60 0.60
C ILE A 411 13.95 8.46 -0.43
N ALA A 412 13.62 9.52 -1.18
CA ALA A 412 12.46 9.49 -2.07
C ALA A 412 12.69 8.50 -3.22
N GLN A 413 13.92 8.45 -3.75
CA GLN A 413 14.34 7.47 -4.76
C GLN A 413 14.18 6.04 -4.27
N ARG A 414 14.63 5.72 -3.05
CA ARG A 414 14.51 4.38 -2.46
C ARG A 414 13.06 3.94 -2.32
N LEU A 415 12.23 4.80 -1.74
CA LEU A 415 10.82 4.53 -1.53
C LEU A 415 10.09 4.30 -2.87
N LEU A 416 10.26 5.20 -3.84
CA LEU A 416 9.64 5.06 -5.16
C LEU A 416 10.13 3.80 -5.88
N ALA A 417 11.44 3.57 -5.91
CA ALA A 417 12.02 2.42 -6.59
C ALA A 417 11.52 1.10 -5.98
N SER A 418 11.38 1.01 -4.65
CA SER A 418 10.84 -0.15 -3.97
C SER A 418 9.35 -0.39 -4.28
N ILE A 419 8.54 0.67 -4.28
CA ILE A 419 7.12 0.62 -4.69
C ILE A 419 6.98 0.08 -6.11
N VAL A 420 7.70 0.70 -7.06
CA VAL A 420 7.63 0.33 -8.49
C VAL A 420 8.15 -1.08 -8.72
N ASN A 421 9.28 -1.45 -8.09
CA ASN A 421 9.86 -2.78 -8.27
C ASN A 421 8.99 -3.90 -7.69
N THR A 422 8.30 -3.64 -6.57
CA THR A 422 7.32 -4.57 -5.99
C THR A 422 6.14 -4.75 -6.94
N ALA A 423 5.60 -3.68 -7.51
CA ALA A 423 4.53 -3.76 -8.50
C ALA A 423 4.96 -4.51 -9.78
N CYS A 424 6.17 -4.24 -10.27
CA CYS A 424 6.74 -4.95 -11.42
C CYS A 424 6.95 -6.45 -11.11
N PHE A 425 7.27 -6.82 -9.87
CA PHE A 425 7.35 -8.21 -9.45
C PHE A 425 5.98 -8.90 -9.48
N ILE A 426 4.93 -8.23 -8.99
CA ILE A 426 3.55 -8.71 -9.04
C ILE A 426 3.10 -8.92 -10.50
N ALA A 427 3.37 -7.94 -11.38
CA ALA A 427 3.06 -8.02 -12.80
C ALA A 427 3.85 -9.14 -13.51
N GLY A 428 5.15 -9.27 -13.21
CA GLY A 428 6.02 -10.30 -13.76
C GLY A 428 5.58 -11.73 -13.42
N GLN A 429 5.00 -11.92 -12.23
CA GLN A 429 4.40 -13.20 -11.83
C GLN A 429 2.96 -13.39 -12.30
N ARG A 430 2.37 -12.39 -12.97
CA ARG A 430 0.98 -12.38 -13.44
C ARG A 430 -0.01 -12.60 -12.29
N LEU A 431 0.28 -12.08 -11.11
CA LEU A 431 -0.62 -12.15 -9.95
C LEU A 431 -1.84 -11.25 -10.14
N ALA A 432 -1.71 -10.18 -10.93
CA ALA A 432 -2.78 -9.30 -11.37
C ALA A 432 -2.37 -8.62 -12.68
N THR A 433 -3.32 -8.01 -13.39
CA THR A 433 -3.03 -7.21 -14.58
C THR A 433 -2.38 -5.88 -14.17
N PRO A 434 -1.61 -5.20 -15.05
CA PRO A 434 -1.07 -3.88 -14.74
C PRO A 434 -2.13 -2.85 -14.32
N GLU A 435 -3.30 -2.89 -14.95
CA GLU A 435 -4.44 -2.02 -14.63
C GLU A 435 -5.01 -2.31 -13.23
N ASP A 436 -5.19 -3.59 -12.89
CA ASP A 436 -5.66 -4.00 -11.56
C ASP A 436 -4.64 -3.61 -10.47
N ILE A 437 -3.34 -3.78 -10.73
CA ILE A 437 -2.27 -3.38 -9.80
C ILE A 437 -2.37 -1.88 -9.51
N ASP A 438 -2.48 -1.06 -10.57
CA ASP A 438 -2.55 0.38 -10.44
C ASP A 438 -3.85 0.86 -9.78
N THR A 439 -4.97 0.19 -10.05
CA THR A 439 -6.26 0.49 -9.42
C THR A 439 -6.29 0.09 -7.94
N ALA A 440 -5.80 -1.11 -7.63
CA ALA A 440 -5.75 -1.64 -6.27
C ALA A 440 -4.90 -0.75 -5.35
N VAL A 441 -3.73 -0.30 -5.81
CA VAL A 441 -2.86 0.53 -4.99
C VAL A 441 -3.42 1.95 -4.79
N ARG A 442 -4.04 2.55 -5.81
CA ARG A 442 -4.68 3.86 -5.66
C ARG A 442 -5.86 3.83 -4.69
N LEU A 443 -6.74 2.85 -4.83
CA LEU A 443 -7.98 2.78 -4.05
C LEU A 443 -7.76 2.14 -2.67
N GLY A 444 -6.92 1.10 -2.58
CA GLY A 444 -6.66 0.34 -1.37
C GLY A 444 -5.60 0.97 -0.45
N LEU A 445 -4.53 1.52 -1.03
CA LEU A 445 -3.43 2.15 -0.25
C LEU A 445 -3.46 3.68 -0.29
N GLY A 446 -4.35 4.28 -1.09
CA GLY A 446 -4.49 5.74 -1.17
C GLY A 446 -3.31 6.45 -1.86
N TYR A 447 -2.55 5.75 -2.70
CA TYR A 447 -1.42 6.34 -3.42
C TYR A 447 -1.91 7.35 -4.47
N PRO A 448 -1.13 8.42 -4.74
CA PRO A 448 -1.52 9.45 -5.72
C PRO A 448 -1.55 8.94 -7.17
N ARG A 449 -0.83 7.85 -7.43
CA ARG A 449 -0.69 7.18 -8.72
C ARG A 449 -0.65 5.67 -8.51
N GLY A 450 -1.05 4.92 -9.53
CA GLY A 450 -0.77 3.48 -9.58
C GLY A 450 0.74 3.28 -9.74
N PRO A 451 1.37 2.29 -9.07
CA PRO A 451 2.82 2.19 -9.00
C PRO A 451 3.49 1.93 -10.36
N LEU A 452 2.85 1.24 -11.31
CA LEU A 452 3.43 1.03 -12.64
C LEU A 452 3.39 2.32 -13.45
N THR A 453 2.23 2.98 -13.51
CA THR A 453 2.09 4.32 -14.10
C THR A 453 3.06 5.31 -13.47
N TRP A 454 3.24 5.25 -12.15
CA TRP A 454 4.15 6.15 -11.43
C TRP A 454 5.62 5.91 -11.82
N GLY A 455 6.01 4.65 -12.02
CA GLY A 455 7.33 4.31 -12.54
C GLY A 455 7.55 4.82 -13.96
N ASP A 456 6.53 4.75 -14.82
CA ASP A 456 6.58 5.34 -16.18
C ASP A 456 6.70 6.87 -16.13
N GLU A 457 5.89 7.56 -15.32
CA GLU A 457 5.92 9.01 -15.14
C GLU A 457 7.26 9.52 -14.57
N ALA A 458 7.87 8.77 -13.64
CA ALA A 458 9.16 9.11 -13.06
C ALA A 458 10.35 8.77 -13.96
N GLY A 459 10.16 7.88 -14.93
CA GLY A 459 11.20 7.29 -15.77
C GLY A 459 11.58 5.88 -15.28
N ALA A 460 11.18 4.86 -16.02
CA ALA A 460 11.50 3.47 -15.69
C ALA A 460 13.03 3.20 -15.72
N ASP A 461 13.78 3.91 -16.56
CA ASP A 461 15.25 3.86 -16.60
C ASP A 461 15.89 4.44 -15.33
N LEU A 462 15.29 5.50 -14.76
CA LEU A 462 15.70 6.09 -13.49
C LEU A 462 15.49 5.08 -12.37
N VAL A 463 14.30 4.48 -12.28
CA VAL A 463 14.01 3.42 -11.29
C VAL A 463 14.99 2.27 -11.41
N LEU A 464 15.27 1.80 -12.63
CA LEU A 464 16.23 0.73 -12.86
C LEU A 464 17.66 1.11 -12.44
N ARG A 465 18.09 2.34 -12.72
CA ARG A 465 19.39 2.86 -12.25
C ARG A 465 19.48 2.89 -10.73
N VAL A 466 18.44 3.39 -10.05
CA VAL A 466 18.38 3.44 -8.59
C VAL A 466 18.53 2.05 -7.99
N LEU A 467 17.76 1.07 -8.47
CA LEU A 467 17.83 -0.31 -7.98
C LEU A 467 19.19 -0.96 -8.23
N ARG A 468 19.78 -0.77 -9.43
CA ARG A 468 21.12 -1.29 -9.73
C ARG A 468 22.20 -0.67 -8.85
N GLY A 469 22.10 0.63 -8.60
CA GLY A 469 23.01 1.34 -7.71
C GLY A 469 22.91 0.84 -6.26
N LEU A 470 21.69 0.67 -5.75
CA LEU A 470 21.44 0.06 -4.44
C LEU A 470 22.01 -1.35 -4.33
N VAL A 471 21.86 -2.20 -5.36
CA VAL A 471 22.49 -3.54 -5.39
C VAL A 471 24.01 -3.42 -5.39
N ALA A 472 24.59 -2.53 -6.19
CA ALA A 472 26.03 -2.36 -6.30
C ALA A 472 26.65 -1.88 -4.97
N SER A 473 25.97 -0.99 -4.24
CA SER A 473 26.46 -0.42 -2.99
C SER A 473 26.25 -1.35 -1.79
N THR A 474 25.15 -2.09 -1.73
CA THR A 474 24.76 -2.88 -0.55
C THR A 474 25.00 -4.39 -0.70
N GLY A 475 25.04 -4.90 -1.94
CA GLY A 475 25.00 -6.33 -2.24
C GLY A 475 23.64 -6.99 -1.90
N ASP A 476 22.67 -6.24 -1.39
CA ASP A 476 21.41 -6.79 -0.89
C ASP A 476 20.45 -7.14 -2.02
N GLN A 477 20.03 -8.40 -2.05
CA GLN A 477 19.11 -8.93 -3.06
C GLN A 477 17.69 -8.39 -2.94
N ARG A 478 17.34 -7.70 -1.84
CA ARG A 478 16.08 -6.92 -1.76
C ARG A 478 15.93 -5.96 -2.94
N TYR A 479 17.03 -5.35 -3.37
CA TYR A 479 17.03 -4.32 -4.41
C TYR A 479 17.14 -4.87 -5.82
N ARG A 480 17.19 -6.20 -6.00
CA ARG A 480 17.28 -6.82 -7.32
C ARG A 480 16.13 -6.32 -8.22
N PRO A 481 16.44 -5.69 -9.37
CA PRO A 481 15.43 -5.31 -10.34
C PRO A 481 14.63 -6.54 -10.78
N SER A 482 13.30 -6.40 -10.82
CA SER A 482 12.43 -7.45 -11.36
C SER A 482 12.67 -7.64 -12.87
N ALA A 483 12.45 -8.86 -13.35
CA ALA A 483 12.56 -9.17 -14.78
C ALA A 483 11.62 -8.28 -15.63
N TRP A 484 10.40 -8.04 -15.14
CA TRP A 484 9.41 -7.17 -15.76
C TRP A 484 9.96 -5.77 -16.04
N LEU A 485 10.56 -5.14 -15.02
CA LEU A 485 11.18 -3.81 -15.13
C LEU A 485 12.35 -3.84 -16.12
N THR A 486 13.27 -4.79 -15.97
CA THR A 486 14.47 -4.84 -16.83
C THR A 486 14.14 -5.06 -18.31
N GLU A 487 13.17 -5.92 -18.59
CA GLU A 487 12.71 -6.25 -19.94
C GLU A 487 12.07 -5.02 -20.59
N ARG A 488 11.18 -4.33 -19.88
CA ARG A 488 10.46 -3.17 -20.42
C ARG A 488 11.36 -1.99 -20.68
N VAL A 489 12.30 -1.70 -19.77
CA VAL A 489 13.31 -0.67 -20.00
C VAL A 489 14.20 -1.04 -21.20
N ALA A 490 14.61 -2.31 -21.35
CA ALA A 490 15.43 -2.73 -22.47
C ALA A 490 14.70 -2.65 -23.82
N LEU A 491 13.38 -2.86 -23.84
CA LEU A 491 12.54 -2.83 -25.04
C LEU A 491 11.89 -1.46 -25.30
N GLY A 492 12.08 -0.47 -24.41
CA GLY A 492 11.39 0.83 -24.50
C GLY A 492 9.87 0.73 -24.34
N LEU A 493 9.40 -0.26 -23.58
CA LEU A 493 7.98 -0.47 -23.31
C LEU A 493 7.54 0.19 -21.99
N PRO A 494 6.30 0.69 -21.90
CA PRO A 494 5.73 1.13 -20.61
C PRO A 494 5.64 -0.03 -19.61
N LEU A 495 5.81 0.28 -18.32
CA LEU A 495 5.61 -0.66 -17.20
C LEU A 495 4.18 -1.17 -17.11
N THR A 496 3.23 -0.35 -17.58
CA THR A 496 1.80 -0.66 -17.68
C THR A 496 1.46 -1.60 -18.84
N SER A 497 2.38 -1.85 -19.77
CA SER A 497 2.15 -2.71 -20.92
C SER A 497 2.43 -4.18 -20.61
N THR A 498 1.48 -5.05 -20.96
CA THR A 498 1.66 -6.51 -20.95
C THR A 498 2.54 -7.00 -22.12
N GLY A 499 2.70 -6.19 -23.16
CA GLY A 499 3.30 -6.61 -24.43
C GLY A 499 2.49 -7.73 -25.11
N THR A 500 3.09 -8.37 -26.10
CA THR A 500 2.54 -9.56 -26.76
C THR A 500 2.73 -10.79 -25.87
N THR A 501 1.66 -11.52 -25.62
CA THR A 501 1.68 -12.78 -24.86
C THR A 501 1.58 -13.98 -25.81
N PRO A 502 2.00 -15.20 -25.40
CA PRO A 502 1.78 -16.40 -26.19
C PRO A 502 0.31 -16.63 -26.55
N ALA A 503 -0.63 -16.22 -25.68
CA ALA A 503 -2.06 -16.36 -25.93
C ALA A 503 -2.54 -15.52 -27.12
N ASP A 504 -1.88 -14.38 -27.41
CA ASP A 504 -2.24 -13.52 -28.55
C ASP A 504 -1.86 -14.15 -29.90
N LEU A 505 -0.89 -15.09 -29.91
CA LEU A 505 -0.47 -15.82 -31.11
C LEU A 505 -1.25 -17.12 -31.33
N LEU A 506 -1.91 -17.61 -30.28
CA LEU A 506 -2.64 -18.89 -30.27
C LEU A 506 -4.16 -18.70 -30.44
N ARG A 507 -4.62 -17.45 -30.63
CA ARG A 507 -6.02 -17.09 -30.85
C ARG A 507 -6.45 -17.20 -32.31
#